data_AF-J1HFA4-F1
#
_entry.id   AF-J1HFA4-F1
#
_cell.length_a   1.000
_cell.length_b   1.000
_cell.length_c   1.000
_cell.angle_alpha   90.00
_cell.angle_beta   90.00
_cell.angle_gamma   90.00
#
_symmetry.space_group_name_H-M   'P 1'
#
loop_
_entity.id
_entity.type
_entity.pdbx_description
1 polymer ?
#
loop_
_entity_poly.entity_id
_entity_poly.type
_entity_poly.pdbx_seq_one_letter_code
_entity_poly.pdbx_strand_id
1 'polypeptide(L)'
;MGGAMNAADDSPNGGDGALSGPMRILVPASLLVSFAANDGEELVTMSSMPSMVADVLSRLPAPLRSLAGSRLKTLTLSRRHVQVGVATMGVLFGVAVLDGVRTAGRSRFYQDAQRIFGLHAYGHMAAALLTRGYTPGVATSPTVVLPVWWWARSRLRRAGVPDRSSLPRAALVVGSWLVLAHTLGACAAAHHIRTDVAGARTRADDRTSAGRLQ
;
A
#
# COMPACT_ATOMS: atom_id res chain seq x y z
N MET A 1 39.59 55.47 15.81
CA MET A 1 39.47 54.46 14.75
C MET A 1 39.00 53.16 15.39
N GLY A 2 37.68 52.96 15.49
CA GLY A 2 37.08 51.72 15.99
C GLY A 2 36.83 50.79 14.81
N GLY A 3 37.60 49.72 14.72
CA GLY A 3 37.42 48.67 13.72
C GLY A 3 36.56 47.56 14.32
N ALA A 4 35.30 47.48 13.87
CA ALA A 4 34.45 46.34 14.10
C ALA A 4 35.04 45.11 13.38
N MET A 5 35.45 44.10 14.14
CA MET A 5 35.77 42.78 13.59
C MET A 5 34.44 42.07 13.35
N ASN A 6 34.00 42.09 12.09
CA ASN A 6 32.83 41.35 11.62
C ASN A 6 33.01 39.87 11.94
N ALA A 7 32.00 39.32 12.62
CA ALA A 7 31.77 37.90 12.74
C ALA A 7 31.74 37.28 11.33
N ALA A 8 32.60 36.30 11.10
CA ALA A 8 32.49 35.43 9.95
C ALA A 8 31.18 34.66 10.08
N ASP A 9 30.31 34.91 9.12
CA ASP A 9 29.05 34.22 8.84
C ASP A 9 29.37 32.77 8.45
N ASP A 10 29.43 31.87 9.44
CA ASP A 10 29.39 30.42 9.25
C ASP A 10 27.95 30.00 8.95
N SER A 11 27.43 30.47 7.81
CA SER A 11 26.24 29.89 7.20
C SER A 11 26.63 28.55 6.54
N PRO A 12 26.18 27.39 7.05
CA PRO A 12 26.44 26.12 6.40
C PRO A 12 25.71 26.12 5.06
N ASN A 13 26.46 25.95 3.97
CA ASN A 13 25.97 25.90 2.59
C ASN A 13 24.79 24.89 2.41
N GLY A 14 23.57 25.32 2.69
CA GLY A 14 22.53 25.64 1.69
C GLY A 14 22.07 24.57 0.70
N GLY A 15 22.47 23.32 0.83
CA GLY A 15 21.92 22.22 0.02
C GLY A 15 21.33 21.14 0.92
N ASP A 16 20.00 21.07 1.04
CA ASP A 16 19.35 19.90 1.61
C ASP A 16 19.87 18.64 0.91
N GLY A 17 20.38 17.67 1.68
CA GLY A 17 20.99 16.47 1.11
C GLY A 17 20.06 15.73 0.12
N ALA A 18 20.67 15.01 -0.80
CA ALA A 18 20.01 14.46 -1.98
C ALA A 18 20.60 13.12 -2.37
N LEU A 19 19.76 12.19 -2.82
CA LEU A 19 20.24 10.98 -3.48
C LEU A 19 20.93 11.35 -4.81
N SER A 20 22.09 10.74 -5.08
CA SER A 20 22.87 10.97 -6.29
C SER A 20 23.15 9.67 -7.05
N GLY A 21 23.57 9.80 -8.31
CA GLY A 21 23.90 8.67 -9.17
C GLY A 21 22.77 7.64 -9.28
N PRO A 22 23.09 6.33 -9.33
CA PRO A 22 22.09 5.26 -9.40
C PRO A 22 21.11 5.24 -8.21
N MET A 23 21.54 5.71 -7.02
CA MET A 23 20.70 5.69 -5.82
C MET A 23 19.49 6.60 -5.94
N ARG A 24 19.55 7.64 -6.79
CA ARG A 24 18.40 8.50 -7.11
C ARG A 24 17.21 7.72 -7.66
N ILE A 25 17.46 6.61 -8.35
CA ILE A 25 16.42 5.75 -8.94
C ILE A 25 16.19 4.52 -8.07
N LEU A 26 17.26 3.83 -7.66
CA LEU A 26 17.16 2.54 -6.98
C LEU A 26 16.45 2.65 -5.61
N VAL A 27 16.69 3.72 -4.86
CA VAL A 27 16.04 3.90 -3.55
C VAL A 27 14.53 4.11 -3.71
N PRO A 28 14.03 5.08 -4.50
CA PRO A 28 12.59 5.19 -4.74
C PRO A 28 11.96 3.96 -5.39
N ALA A 29 12.59 3.37 -6.41
CA ALA A 29 12.05 2.22 -7.12
C ALA A 29 11.87 0.99 -6.20
N SER A 30 12.72 0.85 -5.18
CA SER A 30 12.62 -0.25 -4.21
C SER A 30 11.28 -0.29 -3.46
N LEU A 31 10.62 0.86 -3.28
CA LEU A 31 9.28 0.93 -2.69
C LEU A 31 8.27 0.14 -3.55
N LEU A 32 8.26 0.38 -4.86
CA LEU A 32 7.31 -0.27 -5.76
C LEU A 32 7.62 -1.76 -5.95
N VAL A 33 8.90 -2.13 -5.95
CA VAL A 33 9.32 -3.55 -5.98
C VAL A 33 8.87 -4.27 -4.72
N SER A 34 9.08 -3.66 -3.56
CA SER A 34 8.65 -4.22 -2.29
C SER A 34 7.12 -4.31 -2.18
N PHE A 35 6.39 -3.33 -2.71
CA PHE A 35 4.94 -3.36 -2.87
C PHE A 35 4.50 -4.54 -3.73
N ALA A 36 5.07 -4.69 -4.92
CA ALA A 36 4.70 -5.79 -5.82
C ALA A 36 4.96 -7.17 -5.20
N ALA A 37 6.05 -7.33 -4.43
CA ALA A 37 6.33 -8.56 -3.70
C ALA A 37 5.28 -8.83 -2.61
N ASN A 38 5.01 -7.84 -1.76
CA ASN A 38 4.08 -8.00 -0.64
C ASN A 38 2.63 -8.20 -1.10
N ASP A 39 2.11 -7.29 -1.91
CA ASP A 39 0.74 -7.37 -2.42
C ASP A 39 0.56 -8.53 -3.40
N GLY A 40 1.65 -9.00 -4.03
CA GLY A 40 1.68 -10.23 -4.81
C GLY A 40 1.43 -11.48 -3.95
N GLU A 41 2.11 -11.57 -2.80
CA GLU A 41 1.83 -12.61 -1.80
C GLU A 41 0.37 -12.54 -1.35
N GLU A 42 -0.15 -11.34 -1.08
CA GLU A 42 -1.53 -11.16 -0.65
C GLU A 42 -2.54 -11.64 -1.70
N LEU A 43 -2.29 -11.36 -2.99
CA LEU A 43 -3.12 -11.83 -4.09
C LEU A 43 -3.12 -13.37 -4.22
N VAL A 44 -1.99 -14.01 -3.96
CA VAL A 44 -1.85 -15.48 -4.02
C VAL A 44 -2.52 -16.15 -2.81
N THR A 45 -2.46 -15.51 -1.65
CA THR A 45 -2.97 -16.04 -0.37
C THR A 45 -4.37 -15.52 -0.02
N MET A 46 -5.01 -14.82 -0.95
CA MET A 46 -6.30 -14.17 -0.76
C MET A 46 -7.44 -15.11 -0.33
N SER A 47 -7.37 -16.41 -0.65
CA SER A 47 -8.38 -17.39 -0.22
C SER A 47 -8.49 -17.50 1.31
N SER A 48 -7.44 -17.17 2.06
CA SER A 48 -7.48 -17.15 3.53
C SER A 48 -7.87 -15.79 4.13
N MET A 49 -8.09 -14.74 3.33
CA MET A 49 -8.44 -13.41 3.87
C MET A 49 -9.76 -13.38 4.65
N PRO A 50 -10.87 -13.98 4.19
CA PRO A 50 -12.14 -13.89 4.92
C PRO A 50 -12.09 -14.53 6.31
N SER A 51 -11.48 -15.72 6.43
CA SER A 51 -11.29 -16.40 7.72
C SER A 51 -10.32 -15.66 8.62
N MET A 52 -9.21 -15.15 8.08
CA MET A 52 -8.26 -14.32 8.81
C MET A 52 -8.94 -13.08 9.40
N VAL A 53 -9.72 -12.33 8.60
CA VAL A 53 -10.40 -11.12 9.06
C VAL A 53 -11.37 -11.45 10.20
N ALA A 54 -12.13 -12.54 10.08
CA ALA A 54 -13.01 -13.00 11.14
C ALA A 54 -12.23 -13.37 12.42
N ASP A 55 -11.10 -14.05 12.31
CA ASP A 55 -10.24 -14.44 13.43
C ASP A 55 -9.57 -13.24 14.10
N VAL A 56 -9.13 -12.24 13.35
CA VAL A 56 -8.59 -11.00 13.93
C VAL A 56 -9.70 -10.26 14.68
N LEU A 57 -10.88 -10.09 14.07
CA LEU A 57 -12.01 -9.40 14.70
C LEU A 57 -12.49 -10.09 15.99
N SER A 58 -12.52 -11.42 16.02
CA SER A 58 -12.94 -12.18 17.22
C SER A 58 -11.98 -11.99 18.39
N ARG A 59 -10.69 -11.75 18.11
CA ARG A 59 -9.63 -11.56 19.11
C ARG A 59 -9.47 -10.11 19.56
N LEU A 60 -10.14 -9.15 18.92
CA LEU A 60 -10.13 -7.76 19.37
C LEU A 60 -10.98 -7.55 20.64
N PRO A 61 -10.58 -6.61 21.53
CA PRO A 61 -11.41 -6.11 22.63
C PRO A 61 -12.80 -5.66 22.15
N ALA A 62 -13.84 -5.86 22.97
CA ALA A 62 -15.23 -5.53 22.64
C ALA A 62 -15.47 -4.12 22.04
N PRO A 63 -14.88 -3.02 22.56
CA PRO A 63 -15.08 -1.69 21.97
C PRO A 63 -14.50 -1.58 20.56
N LEU A 64 -13.32 -2.17 20.31
CA LEU A 64 -12.67 -2.18 19.00
C LEU A 64 -13.43 -3.08 18.01
N ARG A 65 -13.93 -4.22 18.49
CA ARG A 65 -14.75 -5.14 17.69
C ARG A 65 -16.09 -4.52 17.28
N SER A 66 -16.74 -3.73 18.13
CA SER A 66 -17.99 -3.03 17.78
C SER A 66 -17.78 -1.97 16.69
N LEU A 67 -16.68 -1.20 16.81
CA LEU A 67 -16.29 -0.20 15.82
C LEU A 67 -15.93 -0.83 14.47
N ALA A 68 -15.20 -1.96 14.49
CA ALA A 68 -14.75 -2.66 13.30
C ALA A 68 -15.85 -3.55 12.69
N GLY A 69 -16.66 -4.21 13.52
CA GLY A 69 -17.63 -5.24 13.13
C GLY A 69 -18.82 -4.71 12.31
N SER A 70 -19.19 -3.44 12.46
CA SER A 70 -20.21 -2.79 11.60
C SER A 70 -19.65 -2.39 10.23
N ARG A 71 -18.36 -2.08 10.14
CA ARG A 71 -17.66 -1.63 8.92
C ARG A 71 -17.12 -2.79 8.08
N LEU A 72 -16.70 -3.90 8.72
CA LEU A 72 -16.08 -5.05 8.04
C LEU A 72 -17.06 -6.17 7.67
N LYS A 73 -18.25 -6.26 8.30
CA LYS A 73 -19.27 -7.30 7.95
C LYS A 73 -19.71 -7.28 6.49
N THR A 74 -19.55 -6.16 5.81
CA THR A 74 -19.92 -5.92 4.41
C THR A 74 -18.77 -6.12 3.43
N LEU A 75 -17.54 -6.40 3.89
CA LEU A 75 -16.39 -6.60 3.01
C LEU A 75 -16.32 -8.05 2.51
N THR A 76 -17.28 -8.45 1.68
CA THR A 76 -17.09 -9.61 0.80
C THR A 76 -16.08 -9.24 -0.28
N LEU A 77 -14.80 -9.52 -0.02
CA LEU A 77 -13.71 -9.21 -0.95
C LEU A 77 -13.66 -10.28 -2.05
N SER A 78 -14.35 -10.02 -3.17
CA SER A 78 -14.17 -10.84 -4.37
C SER A 78 -12.74 -10.71 -4.91
N ARG A 79 -12.26 -11.70 -5.67
CA ARG A 79 -10.94 -11.63 -6.33
C ARG A 79 -10.77 -10.37 -7.17
N ARG A 80 -11.84 -9.96 -7.88
CA ARG A 80 -11.81 -8.75 -8.70
C ARG A 80 -11.69 -7.49 -7.87
N HIS A 81 -12.37 -7.44 -6.72
CA HIS A 81 -12.24 -6.35 -5.76
C HIS A 81 -10.78 -6.17 -5.36
N VAL A 82 -10.13 -7.25 -4.89
CA VAL A 82 -8.74 -7.19 -4.40
C VAL A 82 -7.77 -6.82 -5.51
N GLN A 83 -7.91 -7.39 -6.71
CA GLN A 83 -7.07 -7.04 -7.87
C GLN A 83 -7.13 -5.55 -8.22
N VAL A 84 -8.33 -4.97 -8.27
CA VAL A 84 -8.51 -3.54 -8.55
C VAL A 84 -7.99 -2.70 -7.40
N GLY A 85 -8.18 -3.15 -6.15
CA GLY A 85 -7.61 -2.51 -4.97
C GLY A 85 -6.08 -2.42 -5.04
N VAL A 86 -5.41 -3.55 -5.26
CA VAL A 86 -3.95 -3.64 -5.41
C VAL A 86 -3.47 -2.79 -6.58
N ALA A 87 -4.13 -2.86 -7.75
CA ALA A 87 -3.75 -2.00 -8.88
C ALA A 87 -3.87 -0.50 -8.54
N THR A 88 -4.93 -0.12 -7.83
CA THR A 88 -5.17 1.27 -7.40
C THR A 88 -4.09 1.71 -6.40
N MET A 89 -3.73 0.88 -5.43
CA MET A 89 -2.62 1.15 -4.50
C MET A 89 -1.27 1.24 -5.23
N GLY A 90 -1.04 0.38 -6.22
CA GLY A 90 0.15 0.40 -7.06
C GLY A 90 0.33 1.72 -7.80
N VAL A 91 -0.76 2.35 -8.25
CA VAL A 91 -0.71 3.71 -8.84
C VAL A 91 -0.24 4.75 -7.82
N LEU A 92 -0.75 4.72 -6.58
CA LEU A 92 -0.32 5.65 -5.53
C LEU A 92 1.19 5.53 -5.26
N PHE A 93 1.66 4.29 -5.06
CA PHE A 93 3.09 4.06 -4.81
C PHE A 93 3.93 4.37 -6.04
N GLY A 94 3.46 4.08 -7.26
CA GLY A 94 4.13 4.47 -8.50
C GLY A 94 4.31 5.98 -8.61
N VAL A 95 3.27 6.77 -8.31
CA VAL A 95 3.37 8.24 -8.27
C VAL A 95 4.35 8.70 -7.18
N ALA A 96 4.32 8.08 -6.00
CA ALA A 96 5.27 8.38 -4.93
C ALA A 96 6.72 8.08 -5.33
N VAL A 97 6.96 6.96 -6.04
CA VAL A 97 8.28 6.61 -6.60
C VAL A 97 8.74 7.67 -7.60
N LEU A 98 7.89 8.03 -8.57
CA LEU A 98 8.22 9.05 -9.57
C LEU A 98 8.59 10.38 -8.91
N ASP A 99 7.83 10.80 -7.91
CA ASP A 99 8.11 12.02 -7.15
C ASP A 99 9.40 11.89 -6.32
N GLY A 100 9.67 10.72 -5.74
CA GLY A 100 10.93 10.39 -5.09
C GLY A 100 12.13 10.48 -6.04
N VAL A 101 12.03 9.97 -7.27
CA VAL A 101 13.09 10.07 -8.28
C VAL A 101 13.31 11.53 -8.70
N ARG A 102 12.22 12.26 -8.98
CA ARG A 102 12.26 13.67 -9.39
C ARG A 102 12.94 14.54 -8.33
N THR A 103 12.60 14.33 -7.07
CA THR A 103 13.11 15.09 -5.93
C THR A 103 14.37 14.51 -5.29
N ALA A 104 14.95 13.46 -5.87
CA ALA A 104 16.10 12.75 -5.30
C ALA A 104 15.92 12.34 -3.83
N GLY A 105 14.71 11.87 -3.49
CA GLY A 105 14.32 11.42 -2.16
C GLY A 105 13.80 12.52 -1.22
N ARG A 106 13.84 13.80 -1.61
CA ARG A 106 13.42 14.93 -0.77
C ARG A 106 11.91 15.15 -0.67
N SER A 107 11.12 14.48 -1.52
CA SER A 107 9.67 14.61 -1.53
C SER A 107 9.06 14.17 -0.21
N ARG A 108 8.22 15.05 0.34
CA ARG A 108 7.37 14.78 1.50
C ARG A 108 6.37 13.66 1.25
N PHE A 109 5.90 13.49 0.01
CA PHE A 109 4.93 12.45 -0.35
C PHE A 109 5.61 11.09 -0.49
N TYR A 110 6.76 11.03 -1.16
CA TYR A 110 7.60 9.83 -1.24
C TYR A 110 7.99 9.31 0.14
N GLN A 111 8.49 10.18 1.02
CA GLN A 111 8.92 9.78 2.36
C GLN A 111 7.74 9.32 3.25
N ASP A 112 6.56 9.92 3.11
CA ASP A 112 5.34 9.47 3.77
C ASP A 112 4.95 8.07 3.31
N ALA A 113 4.89 7.86 1.99
CA ALA A 113 4.56 6.57 1.38
C ALA A 113 5.56 5.49 1.82
N GLN A 114 6.86 5.80 1.80
CA GLN A 114 7.91 4.89 2.26
C GLN A 114 7.77 4.54 3.74
N ARG A 115 7.40 5.51 4.59
CA ARG A 115 7.26 5.30 6.05
C ARG A 115 6.02 4.50 6.40
N ILE A 116 4.86 4.86 5.85
CA ILE A 116 3.61 4.14 6.13
C ILE A 116 3.64 2.75 5.50
N PHE A 117 4.28 2.59 4.33
CA PHE A 117 4.54 1.27 3.77
C PHE A 117 5.50 0.49 4.67
N GLY A 118 6.63 1.04 5.12
CA GLY A 118 7.46 0.31 6.10
C GLY A 118 6.72 -0.16 7.36
N LEU A 119 5.77 0.63 7.85
CA LEU A 119 4.95 0.28 9.02
C LEU A 119 3.87 -0.77 8.75
N HIS A 120 3.34 -0.88 7.52
CA HIS A 120 2.30 -1.88 7.22
C HIS A 120 2.80 -3.31 7.45
N ALA A 121 4.09 -3.57 7.21
CA ALA A 121 4.71 -4.88 7.43
C ALA A 121 4.54 -5.38 8.87
N TYR A 122 4.67 -4.50 9.86
CA TYR A 122 4.41 -4.86 11.25
C TYR A 122 2.93 -5.19 11.49
N GLY A 123 2.01 -4.60 10.74
CA GLY A 123 0.59 -4.92 10.77
C GLY A 123 0.33 -6.38 10.39
N HIS A 124 0.94 -6.88 9.31
CA HIS A 124 0.82 -8.30 8.92
C HIS A 124 1.42 -9.22 9.97
N MET A 125 2.60 -8.89 10.49
CA MET A 125 3.23 -9.69 11.54
C MET A 125 2.39 -9.73 12.82
N ALA A 126 1.83 -8.59 13.24
CA ALA A 126 0.93 -8.53 14.39
C ALA A 126 -0.34 -9.34 14.15
N ALA A 127 -0.93 -9.28 12.95
CA ALA A 127 -2.08 -10.09 12.60
C ALA A 127 -1.76 -11.59 12.65
N ALA A 128 -0.61 -12.02 12.13
CA ALA A 128 -0.16 -13.41 12.22
C ALA A 128 0.06 -13.89 13.65
N LEU A 129 0.66 -13.04 14.50
CA LEU A 129 0.82 -13.35 15.92
C LEU A 129 -0.54 -13.48 16.62
N LEU A 130 -1.48 -12.59 16.30
CA LEU A 130 -2.83 -12.64 16.86
C LEU A 130 -3.59 -13.88 16.43
N THR A 131 -3.53 -14.27 15.15
CA THR A 131 -4.23 -15.46 14.64
C THR A 131 -3.48 -16.77 14.93
N ARG A 132 -2.20 -16.70 15.29
CA ARG A 132 -1.27 -17.84 15.43
C ARG A 132 -1.18 -18.67 14.15
N GLY A 133 -1.30 -18.01 13.01
CA GLY A 133 -1.38 -18.66 11.71
C GLY A 133 -0.75 -17.81 10.61
N TYR A 134 -0.74 -18.36 9.40
CA TYR A 134 -0.29 -17.62 8.24
C TYR A 134 -1.30 -16.52 7.90
N THR A 135 -0.83 -15.30 7.72
CA THR A 135 -1.65 -14.19 7.22
C THR A 135 -1.04 -13.66 5.93
N PRO A 136 -1.85 -13.31 4.93
CA PRO A 136 -1.37 -12.63 3.73
C PRO A 136 -0.37 -11.52 4.07
N GLY A 137 0.79 -11.51 3.42
CA GLY A 137 1.88 -10.55 3.61
C GLY A 137 2.87 -10.92 4.74
N VAL A 138 2.63 -11.98 5.53
CA VAL A 138 3.49 -12.32 6.67
C VAL A 138 4.86 -12.83 6.25
N ALA A 139 5.00 -13.47 5.09
CA ALA A 139 6.29 -13.99 4.66
C ALA A 139 7.15 -12.87 4.04
N THR A 140 6.57 -12.02 3.19
CA THR A 140 7.23 -10.88 2.54
C THR A 140 7.53 -9.73 3.50
N SER A 141 6.73 -9.54 4.55
CA SER A 141 6.94 -8.47 5.54
C SER A 141 8.35 -8.50 6.16
N PRO A 142 8.81 -9.60 6.80
CA PRO A 142 10.15 -9.69 7.37
C PRO A 142 11.25 -9.97 6.34
N THR A 143 10.95 -10.63 5.22
CA THR A 143 11.98 -11.06 4.26
C THR A 143 12.27 -10.04 3.16
N VAL A 144 11.31 -9.16 2.84
CA VAL A 144 11.41 -8.17 1.76
C VAL A 144 11.15 -6.76 2.29
N VAL A 145 9.97 -6.51 2.87
CA VAL A 145 9.52 -5.14 3.15
C VAL A 145 10.39 -4.45 4.20
N LEU A 146 10.58 -5.08 5.37
CA LEU A 146 11.40 -4.50 6.44
C LEU A 146 12.86 -4.31 6.02
N PRO A 147 13.54 -5.30 5.39
CA PRO A 147 14.90 -5.10 4.88
C PRO A 147 15.01 -3.95 3.87
N VAL A 148 14.12 -3.89 2.88
CA VAL A 148 14.12 -2.82 1.87
C VAL A 148 13.84 -1.46 2.51
N TRP A 149 12.88 -1.38 3.43
CA TRP A 149 12.55 -0.14 4.11
C TRP A 149 13.71 0.41 4.94
N TRP A 150 14.39 -0.45 5.72
CA TRP A 150 15.55 -0.05 6.49
C TRP A 150 16.73 0.34 5.61
N TRP A 151 16.95 -0.37 4.51
CA TRP A 151 17.95 -0.01 3.51
C TRP A 151 17.67 1.36 2.89
N ALA A 152 16.46 1.60 2.39
CA ALA A 152 16.05 2.86 1.78
C ALA A 152 16.21 4.04 2.76
N ARG A 153 15.74 3.89 4.01
CA ARG A 153 15.92 4.89 5.07
C ARG A 153 17.38 5.16 5.38
N SER A 154 18.21 4.12 5.41
CA SER A 154 19.65 4.26 5.65
C SER A 154 20.35 4.99 4.51
N ARG A 155 19.93 4.77 3.26
CA ARG A 155 20.46 5.49 2.09
C ARG A 155 20.05 6.96 2.08
N LEU A 156 18.79 7.28 2.37
CA LEU A 156 18.33 8.67 2.51
C LEU A 156 19.11 9.42 3.60
N ARG A 157 19.28 8.79 4.78
CA ARG A 157 20.04 9.37 5.89
C ARG A 157 21.52 9.59 5.53
N ARG A 158 22.17 8.60 4.91
CA ARG A 158 23.58 8.72 4.47
C ARG A 158 23.77 9.79 3.38
N ALA A 159 22.75 10.05 2.58
CA ALA A 159 22.75 11.11 1.57
C ALA A 159 22.40 12.50 2.15
N GLY A 160 22.21 12.61 3.48
CA GLY A 160 21.86 13.86 4.15
C GLY A 160 20.45 14.36 3.85
N VAL A 161 19.58 13.52 3.26
CA VAL A 161 18.20 13.90 2.93
C VAL A 161 17.43 14.16 4.24
N PRO A 162 16.85 15.35 4.44
CA PRO A 162 16.05 15.62 5.63
C PRO A 162 14.84 14.69 5.71
N ASP A 163 14.56 14.17 6.91
CA ASP A 163 13.33 13.42 7.17
C ASP A 163 12.16 14.40 7.34
N ARG A 164 11.32 14.46 6.31
CA ARG A 164 10.11 15.28 6.22
C ARG A 164 8.84 14.43 6.29
N SER A 165 8.98 13.16 6.67
CA SER A 165 7.85 12.25 6.79
C SER A 165 6.94 12.63 7.96
N SER A 166 5.64 12.43 7.79
CA SER A 166 4.60 12.73 8.77
C SER A 166 3.57 11.62 8.76
N LEU A 167 3.51 10.83 9.84
CA LEU A 167 2.57 9.71 9.94
C LEU A 167 1.10 10.13 9.82
N PRO A 168 0.62 11.23 10.45
CA PRO A 168 -0.77 11.66 10.27
C PRO A 168 -1.10 12.00 8.83
N ARG A 169 -0.19 12.68 8.12
CA ARG A 169 -0.36 13.03 6.71
C ARG A 169 -0.35 11.78 5.83
N ALA A 170 0.59 10.88 6.07
CA ALA A 170 0.67 9.60 5.37
C ALA A 170 -0.62 8.77 5.57
N ALA A 171 -1.10 8.67 6.81
CA ALA A 171 -2.33 7.96 7.15
C ALA A 171 -3.56 8.60 6.49
N LEU A 172 -3.65 9.94 6.45
CA LEU A 172 -4.74 10.64 5.77
C LEU A 172 -4.74 10.36 4.27
N VAL A 173 -3.59 10.49 3.61
CA VAL A 173 -3.47 10.28 2.16
C VAL A 173 -3.74 8.81 1.81
N VAL A 174 -3.05 7.88 2.47
CA VAL A 174 -3.23 6.44 2.22
C VAL A 174 -4.63 5.99 2.59
N GLY A 175 -5.17 6.45 3.72
CA GLY A 175 -6.53 6.11 4.14
C GLY A 175 -7.58 6.62 3.17
N SER A 176 -7.45 7.84 2.67
CA SER A 176 -8.35 8.38 1.65
C SER A 176 -8.25 7.60 0.33
N TRP A 177 -7.02 7.24 -0.06
CA TRP A 177 -6.79 6.43 -1.25
C TRP A 177 -7.31 5.00 -1.11
N LEU A 178 -7.23 4.43 0.09
CA LEU A 178 -7.77 3.11 0.41
C LEU A 178 -9.29 3.09 0.28
N VAL A 179 -9.98 4.15 0.74
CA VAL A 179 -11.44 4.30 0.51
C VAL A 179 -11.73 4.29 -0.99
N LEU A 180 -10.99 5.05 -1.79
CA LEU A 180 -11.12 5.05 -3.25
C LEU A 180 -10.84 3.66 -3.85
N ALA A 181 -9.80 2.96 -3.39
CA ALA A 181 -9.47 1.62 -3.87
C ALA A 181 -10.60 0.62 -3.58
N HIS A 182 -11.23 0.69 -2.40
CA HIS A 182 -12.38 -0.14 -2.07
C HIS A 182 -13.62 0.22 -2.88
N THR A 183 -13.90 1.50 -3.14
CA THR A 183 -15.06 1.89 -3.97
C THR A 183 -14.89 1.41 -5.40
N LEU A 184 -13.70 1.60 -5.99
CA LEU A 184 -13.38 1.08 -7.33
C LEU A 184 -13.44 -0.45 -7.38
N GLY A 185 -12.90 -1.13 -6.35
CA GLY A 185 -12.97 -2.58 -6.22
C GLY A 185 -14.40 -3.12 -6.15
N ALA A 186 -15.26 -2.47 -5.36
CA ALA A 186 -16.67 -2.83 -5.24
C ALA A 186 -17.43 -2.60 -6.55
N CYS A 187 -17.19 -1.47 -7.22
CA CYS A 187 -17.78 -1.18 -8.54
C CYS A 187 -17.36 -2.23 -9.58
N ALA A 188 -16.08 -2.61 -9.61
CA ALA A 188 -15.57 -3.61 -10.53
C ALA A 188 -16.14 -5.02 -10.26
N ALA A 189 -16.25 -5.40 -8.97
CA ALA A 189 -16.87 -6.65 -8.56
C ALA A 189 -18.35 -6.71 -8.98
N ALA A 190 -19.11 -5.62 -8.72
CA ALA A 190 -20.51 -5.53 -9.10
C ALA A 190 -20.70 -5.56 -10.62
N HIS A 191 -19.80 -4.93 -11.38
CA HIS A 191 -19.82 -4.98 -12.84
C HIS A 191 -19.59 -6.41 -13.37
N HIS A 192 -18.61 -7.14 -12.82
CA HIS A 192 -18.31 -8.52 -13.22
C HIS A 192 -19.50 -9.46 -13.02
N ILE A 193 -20.17 -9.37 -11.86
CA ILE A 193 -21.35 -10.19 -11.58
C ILE A 193 -22.48 -9.89 -12.58
N ARG A 194 -22.71 -8.61 -12.89
CA ARG A 194 -23.74 -8.21 -13.88
C ARG A 194 -23.44 -8.77 -15.27
N THR A 195 -22.19 -8.73 -15.72
CA THR A 195 -21.79 -9.25 -17.04
C THR A 195 -21.92 -10.77 -17.12
N ASP A 196 -21.58 -11.49 -16.05
CA ASP A 196 -21.70 -12.95 -16.00
C ASP A 196 -23.17 -13.38 -16.07
N VAL A 197 -24.05 -12.71 -15.32
CA VAL A 197 -25.49 -12.99 -15.32
C VAL A 197 -26.10 -12.67 -16.69
N ALA A 198 -25.72 -11.55 -17.31
CA ALA A 198 -26.20 -11.20 -18.65
C ALA A 198 -25.77 -12.26 -19.69
N GLY A 199 -24.50 -12.67 -19.69
CA GLY A 199 -24.01 -13.70 -20.61
C GLY A 199 -24.61 -15.10 -20.38
N ALA A 200 -24.91 -15.44 -19.12
CA ALA A 200 -25.60 -16.70 -18.80
C ALA A 200 -27.04 -16.73 -19.33
N ARG A 201 -27.76 -15.61 -19.26
CA ARG A 201 -29.13 -15.48 -19.83
C ARG A 201 -29.10 -15.64 -21.35
N THR A 202 -28.20 -14.95 -22.04
CA THR A 202 -28.08 -15.05 -23.51
C THR A 202 -27.81 -16.49 -23.97
N ARG A 203 -26.90 -17.22 -23.30
CA ARG A 203 -26.63 -18.63 -23.63
C ARG A 203 -27.82 -19.57 -23.38
N ALA A 204 -28.67 -19.26 -22.40
CA ALA A 204 -29.88 -20.04 -22.12
C ALA A 204 -30.94 -19.83 -23.22
N ASP A 205 -31.09 -18.60 -23.69
CA ASP A 205 -31.99 -18.25 -24.79
C ASP A 205 -31.55 -18.90 -26.11
N ASP A 206 -30.25 -18.95 -26.40
CA ASP A 206 -29.71 -19.63 -27.58
C ASP A 206 -29.96 -21.15 -27.56
N ARG A 207 -29.77 -21.81 -26.40
CA ARG A 207 -30.03 -23.26 -26.25
C ARG A 207 -31.50 -23.60 -26.39
N THR A 208 -32.38 -22.80 -25.81
CA THR A 208 -33.83 -23.00 -25.93
C THR A 208 -34.35 -22.71 -27.33
N SER A 209 -33.69 -21.83 -28.08
CA SER A 209 -33.97 -21.59 -29.49
C SER A 209 -33.49 -22.74 -30.38
N ALA A 210 -32.28 -23.26 -30.14
CA ALA A 210 -31.72 -24.39 -30.89
C ALA A 210 -32.50 -25.70 -30.66
N GLY A 211 -32.97 -25.96 -29.45
CA GLY A 211 -33.78 -27.16 -29.13
C GLY A 211 -35.23 -27.10 -29.66
N ARG A 212 -35.70 -25.94 -30.13
CA ARG A 212 -37.04 -25.77 -30.70
C ARG A 212 -37.09 -26.01 -32.21
N LEU A 213 -35.93 -26.18 -32.84
CA LEU A 213 -35.75 -26.38 -34.29
C LEU A 213 -35.42 -27.85 -34.65
N GLN A 214 -35.49 -28.76 -33.67
CA GLN A 214 -35.40 -30.22 -33.85
C GLN A 214 -36.77 -30.85 -33.60
#